data_AF-A0A087LYG9-F1
#
_entry.id   AF-A0A087LYG9-F1
#
_cell.length_a   1.000
_cell.length_b   1.000
_cell.length_c   1.000
_cell.angle_alpha   90.00
_cell.angle_beta   90.00
_cell.angle_gamma   90.00
#
_symmetry.space_group_name_H-M   'P 1'
#
loop_
_entity.id
_entity.type
_entity.pdbx_description
1 polymer ?
#
loop_
_entity_poly.entity_id
_entity_poly.type
_entity_poly.pdbx_seq_one_letter_code
_entity_poly.pdbx_strand_id
1 'polypeptide(L)'
;MAHGAIGGAIDPFIFRLAIFVLAIFVGYFVVWSVTPALHTPLMSVTNAISSVIVVGALLAVGVHLASDASWVSKLFGFIALVFASVNIFGGFLVTQRMLAMYKKKG
;
A
#
# COMPACT_ATOMS: atom_id res chain seq x y z
N MET A 1 -15.54 -7.82 18.94
CA MET A 1 -16.72 -8.03 18.07
C MET A 1 -16.23 -7.89 16.62
N ALA A 2 -16.14 -8.87 15.73
CA ALA A 2 -16.54 -10.28 15.70
C ALA A 2 -15.44 -11.08 14.96
N HIS A 3 -14.96 -12.18 15.55
CA HIS A 3 -14.22 -13.24 14.85
C HIS A 3 -14.84 -14.54 15.34
N GLY A 4 -16.00 -14.85 14.78
CA GLY A 4 -16.73 -16.07 15.05
C GLY A 4 -17.35 -16.55 13.75
N ALA A 5 -17.24 -17.87 13.53
CA ALA A 5 -17.89 -18.67 12.49
C ALA A 5 -17.12 -18.93 11.18
N ILE A 6 -15.89 -19.46 11.28
CA ILE A 6 -15.42 -20.55 10.40
C ILE A 6 -14.48 -21.45 11.21
N GLY A 7 -14.69 -22.76 11.17
CA GLY A 7 -14.27 -23.74 12.19
C GLY A 7 -12.76 -23.95 12.39
N GLY A 8 -12.43 -24.42 13.61
CA GLY A 8 -11.08 -24.73 14.09
C GLY A 8 -10.32 -23.46 14.46
N ALA A 9 -9.63 -23.45 15.61
CA ALA A 9 -8.75 -22.35 15.99
C ALA A 9 -7.55 -22.31 15.02
N ILE A 10 -7.72 -21.69 13.85
CA ILE A 10 -6.63 -21.47 12.90
C ILE A 10 -5.71 -20.44 13.54
N ASP A 11 -4.44 -20.79 13.71
CA ASP A 11 -3.44 -19.88 14.25
C ASP A 11 -3.46 -18.55 13.48
N PRO A 12 -3.48 -17.38 14.15
CA PRO A 12 -3.47 -16.08 13.49
C PRO A 12 -2.31 -15.92 12.51
N PHE A 13 -1.19 -16.59 12.77
CA PHE A 13 -0.07 -16.66 11.84
C PHE A 13 -0.42 -17.41 10.56
N ILE A 14 -0.96 -18.63 10.66
CA ILE A 14 -1.37 -19.44 9.51
C ILE A 14 -2.44 -18.70 8.69
N PHE A 15 -3.39 -18.05 9.36
CA PHE A 15 -4.40 -17.23 8.69
C PHE A 15 -3.79 -16.07 7.89
N ARG A 16 -2.88 -15.29 8.48
CA ARG A 16 -2.19 -14.18 7.79
C ARG A 16 -1.30 -14.68 6.66
N LEU A 17 -0.62 -15.82 6.87
CA LEU A 17 0.20 -16.46 5.85
C LEU A 17 -0.64 -16.92 4.66
N ALA A 18 -1.82 -17.50 4.90
CA ALA A 18 -2.74 -17.89 3.85
C ALA A 18 -3.20 -16.68 3.02
N ILE A 19 -3.55 -15.55 3.67
CA ILE A 19 -3.89 -14.30 2.98
C ILE A 19 -2.69 -13.80 2.16
N PHE A 20 -1.48 -13.83 2.71
CA PHE A 20 -0.27 -13.39 2.02
C PHE A 20 -0.01 -14.21 0.74
N VAL A 21 -0.07 -15.54 0.84
CA VAL A 21 0.11 -16.44 -0.32
C VAL A 21 -0.98 -16.21 -1.37
N LEU A 22 -2.25 -16.10 -0.95
CA LEU A 22 -3.35 -15.83 -1.87
C LEU A 22 -3.21 -14.48 -2.57
N ALA A 23 -2.75 -13.45 -1.85
CA ALA A 23 -2.50 -12.12 -2.42
C ALA A 23 -1.38 -12.14 -3.49
N ILE A 24 -0.36 -12.99 -3.35
CA ILE A 24 0.68 -13.18 -4.37
C ILE A 24 0.06 -13.74 -5.66
N PHE A 25 -0.77 -14.79 -5.55
CA PHE A 25 -1.46 -15.36 -6.72
C PHE A 25 -2.32 -14.30 -7.42
N VAL A 26 -3.12 -13.55 -6.66
CA VAL A 26 -3.95 -12.46 -7.21
C VAL A 26 -3.07 -11.43 -7.92
N GLY A 27 -1.99 -10.96 -7.30
CA GLY A 27 -1.08 -9.99 -7.89
C GLY A 27 -0.46 -10.47 -9.21
N TYR A 28 -0.05 -11.74 -9.26
CA TYR A 28 0.49 -12.36 -10.48
C TYR A 28 -0.52 -12.33 -11.64
N PHE A 29 -1.76 -12.79 -11.42
CA PHE A 29 -2.77 -12.83 -12.48
C PHE A 29 -3.24 -11.43 -12.92
N VAL A 30 -3.26 -10.47 -11.99
CA VAL A 30 -3.58 -9.07 -12.30
C VAL A 30 -2.54 -8.44 -13.22
N VAL A 31 -1.24 -8.64 -12.95
CA VAL A 31 -0.15 -8.07 -13.76
C VAL A 31 -0.01 -8.78 -15.11
N TRP A 32 -0.26 -10.10 -15.16
CA TRP A 32 -0.14 -10.87 -16.41
C TRP A 32 -1.19 -10.48 -17.46
N SER A 33 -2.33 -9.94 -17.02
CA SER A 33 -3.48 -9.63 -17.88
C SER A 33 -3.47 -8.19 -18.43
N VAL A 34 -2.34 -7.49 -18.38
CA VAL A 34 -2.20 -6.10 -18.87
C VAL A 34 -1.75 -6.08 -20.34
N THR A 35 -2.15 -5.05 -21.08
CA THR A 35 -1.67 -4.86 -22.46
C THR A 35 -0.21 -4.38 -22.47
N PRO A 36 0.63 -4.80 -23.44
CA PRO A 36 2.06 -4.47 -23.44
C PRO A 36 2.37 -2.97 -23.42
N ALA A 37 1.52 -2.16 -24.04
CA ALA A 37 1.67 -0.71 -24.07
C ALA A 37 1.50 -0.03 -22.69
N LEU A 38 0.93 -0.73 -21.70
CA LEU A 38 0.66 -0.21 -20.37
C LEU A 38 1.68 -0.65 -19.30
N HIS A 39 2.73 -1.41 -19.63
CA HIS A 39 3.73 -1.82 -18.62
C HIS A 39 4.42 -0.63 -17.94
N THR A 40 4.74 0.43 -18.68
CA THR A 40 5.35 1.64 -18.10
C THR A 40 4.38 2.41 -17.19
N PRO A 41 3.12 2.68 -17.59
CA PRO A 41 2.09 3.16 -16.67
C PRO A 41 1.87 2.24 -15.46
N LEU A 42 1.86 0.92 -15.65
CA LEU A 42 1.66 -0.05 -14.58
C LEU A 42 2.76 0.01 -13.53
N MET A 43 4.02 0.17 -13.97
CA MET A 43 5.16 0.37 -13.07
C MET A 43 4.98 1.62 -12.20
N SER A 44 4.43 2.70 -12.76
CA SER A 44 4.12 3.92 -12.00
C SER A 44 2.98 3.69 -11.01
N VAL A 45 1.94 2.94 -11.40
CA VAL A 45 0.82 2.59 -10.51
C VAL A 45 1.30 1.74 -9.33
N THR A 46 2.12 0.71 -9.57
CA THR A 46 2.61 -0.16 -8.49
C THR A 46 3.53 0.61 -7.53
N ASN A 47 4.29 1.58 -8.04
CA ASN A 47 5.04 2.51 -7.18
C ASN A 47 4.09 3.34 -6.28
N ALA A 48 3.00 3.88 -6.84
CA ALA A 48 2.01 4.60 -6.04
C ALA A 48 1.33 3.69 -4.98
N ILE A 49 0.96 2.46 -5.35
CA ILE A 49 0.32 1.47 -4.45
C ILE A 49 1.26 1.05 -3.30
N SER A 50 2.57 1.00 -3.54
CA SER A 50 3.56 0.71 -2.48
C SER A 50 3.47 1.66 -1.28
N SER A 51 2.83 2.83 -1.46
CA SER A 51 2.58 3.81 -0.41
C SER A 51 1.59 3.37 0.68
N VAL A 52 1.14 2.10 0.69
CA VAL A 52 0.41 1.50 1.82
C VAL A 52 1.16 1.65 3.15
N ILE A 53 2.48 1.88 3.10
CA ILE A 53 3.32 2.26 4.24
C ILE A 53 2.80 3.46 5.04
N VAL A 54 1.96 4.32 4.44
CA VAL A 54 1.30 5.44 5.13
C VAL A 54 0.49 5.00 6.35
N VAL A 55 -0.11 3.80 6.30
CA VAL A 55 -0.85 3.23 7.44
C VAL A 55 0.11 3.00 8.62
N GLY A 56 1.30 2.47 8.34
CA GLY A 56 2.35 2.30 9.35
C GLY A 56 2.87 3.63 9.89
N ALA A 57 3.07 4.63 9.02
CA ALA A 57 3.50 5.96 9.44
C ALA A 57 2.46 6.67 10.33
N LEU A 58 1.17 6.55 10.00
CA LEU A 58 0.08 7.08 10.83
C LEU A 58 0.00 6.40 12.19
N LEU A 59 0.20 5.07 12.26
CA LEU A 59 0.29 4.36 13.53
C LEU A 59 1.53 4.81 14.33
N ALA A 60 2.68 5.00 13.68
CA ALA A 60 3.89 5.48 14.32
C ALA A 60 3.71 6.88 14.92
N VAL A 61 3.03 7.80 14.25
CA VAL A 61 2.76 9.14 14.80
C VAL A 61 1.62 9.11 15.83
N GLY A 62 0.54 8.37 15.54
CA GLY A 62 -0.71 8.38 16.32
C GLY A 62 -0.64 7.60 17.63
N VAL A 63 0.04 6.45 17.66
CA VAL A 63 0.20 5.64 18.89
C VAL A 63 1.08 6.36 19.92
N HIS A 64 1.99 7.22 19.47
CA HIS A 64 2.89 8.00 20.32
C HIS A 64 2.22 9.22 21.00
N LEU A 65 0.93 9.45 20.74
CA LEU A 65 0.12 10.42 21.48
C LEU A 65 -0.43 9.83 22.80
N ALA A 66 -0.48 8.49 22.93
CA ALA A 66 -1.08 7.80 24.07
C ALA A 66 -0.05 7.31 25.12
N SER A 67 1.24 7.35 24.82
CA SER A 67 2.34 6.93 25.69
C SER A 67 3.49 7.92 25.63
N ASP A 68 4.26 8.06 26.71
CA ASP A 68 5.48 8.90 26.84
C ASP A 68 6.61 8.39 25.93
N ALA A 69 6.34 8.36 24.64
CA ALA A 69 7.28 7.88 23.66
C ALA A 69 8.30 8.97 23.35
N SER A 70 9.56 8.54 23.26
CA SER A 70 10.73 9.40 23.00
C SER A 70 10.46 10.35 21.84
N TRP A 71 10.83 11.61 22.02
CA TRP A 71 10.78 12.67 20.98
C TRP A 71 11.33 12.20 19.64
N VAL A 72 12.36 11.35 19.68
CA VAL A 72 13.01 10.75 18.52
C VAL A 72 12.02 9.94 17.67
N SER A 73 11.20 9.09 18.29
CA SER A 73 10.25 8.24 17.57
C SER A 73 9.14 9.06 16.89
N LYS A 74 8.70 10.17 17.52
CA LYS A 74 7.74 11.11 16.92
C LYS A 74 8.32 11.79 15.69
N LEU A 75 9.59 12.21 15.76
CA LEU A 75 10.29 12.81 14.63
C LEU A 75 10.42 11.83 13.46
N PHE A 76 10.83 10.57 13.72
CA PHE A 76 10.92 9.55 12.68
C PHE A 76 9.55 9.19 12.09
N GLY A 77 8.49 9.09 12.91
CA GLY A 77 7.13 8.89 12.43
C GLY A 77 6.66 10.02 11.51
N PHE A 78 6.96 11.28 11.87
CA PHE A 78 6.63 12.44 11.06
C PHE A 78 7.38 12.43 9.71
N ILE A 79 8.69 12.15 9.72
CA ILE A 79 9.48 12.03 8.48
C ILE A 79 8.95 10.90 7.60
N ALA A 80 8.62 9.74 8.19
CA ALA A 80 8.03 8.62 7.47
C ALA A 80 6.69 9.01 6.82
N LEU A 81 5.85 9.78 7.52
CA LEU A 81 4.57 10.27 7.00
C LEU A 81 4.77 11.23 5.81
N VAL A 82 5.75 12.13 5.91
CA VAL A 82 6.10 13.04 4.80
C VAL A 82 6.57 12.27 3.58
N PHE A 83 7.48 11.31 3.73
CA PHE A 83 7.96 10.49 2.62
C PHE A 83 6.87 9.60 2.02
N ALA A 84 6.02 9.00 2.86
CA ALA A 84 4.86 8.26 2.38
C ALA A 84 3.94 9.16 1.55
N SER A 85 3.67 10.39 2.03
CA SER A 85 2.84 11.37 1.31
C SER A 85 3.44 11.75 -0.05
N VAL A 86 4.75 12.02 -0.11
CA VAL A 86 5.43 12.32 -1.39
C VAL A 86 5.30 11.17 -2.39
N ASN A 87 5.44 9.93 -1.93
CA ASN A 87 5.26 8.75 -2.80
C ASN A 87 3.82 8.61 -3.31
N ILE A 88 2.81 8.83 -2.44
CA ILE A 88 1.39 8.84 -2.83
C ILE A 88 1.16 9.88 -3.93
N PHE A 89 1.44 11.14 -3.63
CA PHE A 89 1.11 12.24 -4.54
C PHE A 89 1.93 12.19 -5.82
N GLY A 90 3.24 11.93 -5.72
CA GLY A 90 4.12 11.80 -6.87
C GLY A 90 3.73 10.61 -7.76
N GLY A 91 3.52 9.44 -7.17
CA GLY A 91 3.16 8.22 -7.89
C GLY A 91 1.82 8.35 -8.63
N PHE A 92 0.79 8.88 -7.98
CA PHE A 92 -0.53 9.05 -8.63
C PHE A 92 -0.52 10.17 -9.68
N LEU A 93 0.17 11.29 -9.45
CA LEU A 93 0.25 12.39 -10.42
C LEU A 93 0.98 11.97 -11.70
N VAL A 94 2.10 11.26 -11.57
CA VAL A 94 2.86 10.75 -12.74
C VAL A 94 2.03 9.72 -13.49
N THR A 95 1.39 8.79 -12.78
CA THR A 95 0.49 7.79 -13.37
C THR A 95 -0.63 8.45 -14.18
N GLN A 96 -1.29 9.47 -13.64
CA GLN A 96 -2.36 10.19 -14.34
C GLN A 96 -1.84 10.85 -15.61
N ARG A 97 -0.66 11.47 -15.58
CA ARG A 97 -0.02 12.04 -16.79
C ARG A 97 0.28 10.96 -17.82
N MET A 98 0.76 9.80 -17.40
CA MET A 98 1.03 8.67 -18.29
C MET A 98 -0.23 8.14 -18.95
N LEU A 99 -1.30 7.92 -18.18
CA LEU A 99 -2.57 7.42 -18.72
C LEU A 99 -3.30 8.46 -19.58
N ALA A 100 -3.15 9.76 -19.29
CA ALA A 100 -3.72 10.83 -20.09
C ALA A 100 -3.19 10.85 -21.53
N MET A 101 -1.96 10.36 -21.77
CA MET A 101 -1.40 10.24 -23.13
C MET A 101 -2.10 9.18 -23.99
N TYR A 102 -2.83 8.25 -23.37
CA TYR A 102 -3.59 7.21 -24.08
C TYR A 102 -5.07 7.58 -24.29
N LYS A 103 -5.52 8.72 -23.74
CA LYS A 103 -6.84 9.26 -24.08
C LYS A 103 -6.80 9.81 -25.50
N LYS A 104 -7.65 9.26 -26.38
CA LYS A 104 -7.87 9.80 -27.72
C LYS A 104 -8.29 11.27 -27.58
N LYS A 105 -7.54 12.19 -28.20
CA LYS A 105 -7.98 13.58 -28.39
C LYS A 105 -9.32 13.52 -29.11
N GLY A 106 -10.39 13.85 -28.39
CA GLY A 106 -11.58 14.43 -29.01
C GLY A 106 -11.21 15.79 -29.58
#